data_AF-A0A6F9BK74-F1
#
_entry.id   AF-A0A6F9BK74-F1
#
_cell.length_a   1.000
_cell.length_b   1.000
_cell.length_c   1.000
_cell.angle_alpha   90.00
_cell.angle_beta   90.00
_cell.angle_gamma   90.00
#
_symmetry.space_group_name_H-M   'P 1'
#
loop_
_entity.id
_entity.type
_entity.pdbx_description
1 polymer ?
#
loop_
_entity_poly.entity_id
_entity_poly.type
_entity_poly.pdbx_seq_one_letter_code
_entity_poly.pdbx_strand_id
1 'polypeptide(L)'
;MGKKTRENDDDASGSSSEEEEFIVEKVLDRRTHNTWEPEKNLGCPELIAEFMKTYKKPSSGNGGTTPSSGGFERGLEPEKIIGATDSCGDLMFLMKWKDSDEADLVLAKEANHKCPQIVIAFYEERLTWHEDGDKKEKGTVSM
;
A
#
# COMPACT_ATOMS: atom_id res chain seq x y z
N MET A 1 34.91 10.79 59.52
CA MET A 1 35.34 9.37 59.46
C MET A 1 35.09 8.93 58.02
N GLY A 2 36.03 8.65 57.13
CA GLY A 2 37.41 8.21 57.29
C GLY A 2 37.55 6.83 56.65
N LYS A 3 37.88 6.78 55.35
CA LYS A 3 38.78 5.81 54.65
C LYS A 3 38.41 5.66 53.17
N LYS A 4 39.25 6.26 52.32
CA LYS A 4 39.46 5.90 50.90
C LYS A 4 40.79 5.15 50.82
N THR A 5 40.79 3.94 50.27
CA THR A 5 41.91 3.14 49.75
C THR A 5 41.27 1.90 49.10
N ARG A 6 41.62 1.39 47.91
CA ARG A 6 42.88 1.41 47.18
C ARG A 6 42.60 0.98 45.73
N GLU A 7 43.36 1.53 44.79
CA GLU A 7 43.47 1.13 43.38
C GLU A 7 44.14 -0.25 43.23
N ASN A 8 43.90 -0.90 42.08
CA ASN A 8 44.89 -1.47 41.15
C ASN A 8 44.10 -2.23 40.05
N ASP A 9 44.05 -1.67 38.83
CA ASP A 9 44.96 -1.90 37.68
C ASP A 9 44.74 -3.31 37.08
N ASP A 10 43.90 -3.42 36.05
CA ASP A 10 44.25 -3.25 34.62
C ASP A 10 45.05 -4.45 34.08
N ASP A 11 44.33 -5.44 33.55
CA ASP A 11 44.88 -6.40 32.58
C ASP A 11 44.42 -5.95 31.19
N ALA A 12 45.32 -5.26 30.49
CA ALA A 12 45.13 -4.75 29.14
C ALA A 12 46.21 -5.35 28.21
N SER A 13 45.81 -6.24 27.31
CA SER A 13 46.29 -6.32 25.92
C SER A 13 45.34 -7.28 25.17
N GLY A 14 44.69 -6.97 24.05
CA GLY A 14 45.01 -6.00 23.01
C GLY A 14 45.69 -6.70 21.85
N SER A 15 44.92 -7.24 20.89
CA SER A 15 45.02 -6.92 19.45
C SER A 15 44.40 -8.01 18.57
N SER A 16 43.33 -7.63 17.87
CA SER A 16 43.13 -7.80 16.42
C SER A 16 43.31 -9.19 15.82
N SER A 17 42.21 -9.80 15.40
CA SER A 17 41.92 -10.06 13.98
C SER A 17 40.44 -10.43 13.87
N GLU A 18 39.68 -9.52 13.31
CA GLU A 18 38.27 -9.67 13.00
C GLU A 18 38.14 -10.54 11.75
N GLU A 19 37.72 -11.80 11.91
CA GLU A 19 37.18 -12.59 10.82
C GLU A 19 35.83 -13.12 11.28
N GLU A 20 34.82 -12.26 11.16
CA GLU A 20 33.42 -12.62 11.40
C GLU A 20 32.96 -13.54 10.27
N GLU A 21 32.82 -14.83 10.57
CA GLU A 21 32.16 -15.78 9.67
C GLU A 21 30.64 -15.68 9.83
N PHE A 22 29.95 -15.33 8.74
CA PHE A 22 28.50 -15.20 8.72
C PHE A 22 27.84 -16.55 8.40
N ILE A 23 26.80 -16.90 9.16
CA ILE A 23 25.85 -17.93 8.73
C ILE A 23 24.97 -17.31 7.65
N VAL A 24 25.26 -17.68 6.40
CA VAL A 24 24.37 -17.40 5.26
C VAL A 24 23.28 -18.46 5.20
N GLU A 25 22.05 -18.06 5.52
CA GLU A 25 20.87 -18.84 5.17
C GLU A 25 20.64 -18.69 3.66
N LYS A 26 20.95 -19.74 2.89
CA LYS A 26 20.56 -19.79 1.48
C LYS A 26 19.05 -20.01 1.42
N VAL A 27 18.29 -18.91 1.44
CA VAL A 27 16.86 -18.93 1.15
C VAL A 27 16.68 -19.26 -0.34
N LEU A 28 16.79 -20.55 -0.66
CA LEU A 28 16.26 -21.11 -1.90
C LEU A 28 14.75 -21.17 -1.73
N ASP A 29 14.07 -20.15 -2.27
CA ASP A 29 12.64 -20.11 -2.50
C ASP A 29 11.76 -20.46 -1.30
N ARG A 30 11.53 -19.48 -0.43
CA ARG A 30 10.18 -19.37 0.14
C ARG A 30 9.27 -19.04 -1.02
N ARG A 31 8.62 -20.06 -1.60
CA ARG A 31 7.70 -19.96 -2.74
C ARG A 31 6.43 -19.20 -2.33
N THR A 32 6.60 -17.91 -2.04
CA THR A 32 5.55 -16.93 -1.77
C THR A 32 5.59 -15.79 -2.78
N HIS A 33 6.38 -15.93 -3.84
CA HIS A 33 6.35 -15.05 -4.99
C HIS A 33 5.68 -15.78 -6.14
N ASN A 34 4.60 -15.19 -6.64
CA ASN A 34 3.99 -15.61 -7.88
C ASN A 34 5.04 -15.46 -8.99
N THR A 35 5.53 -16.58 -9.52
CA THR A 35 6.36 -16.58 -10.72
C THR A 35 5.41 -16.43 -11.90
N TRP A 36 5.44 -15.26 -12.54
CA TRP A 36 4.67 -15.03 -13.77
C TRP A 36 5.19 -15.97 -14.86
N GLU A 37 4.42 -17.02 -15.16
CA GLU A 37 4.73 -17.95 -16.23
C GLU A 37 3.87 -17.67 -17.46
N PRO A 38 4.44 -17.70 -18.67
CA PRO A 38 3.68 -17.51 -19.90
C PRO A 38 2.65 -18.63 -20.07
N GLU A 39 1.49 -18.31 -20.65
CA GLU A 39 0.35 -19.22 -20.82
C GLU A 39 0.71 -20.59 -21.41
N LYS A 40 1.72 -20.62 -22.28
CA LYS A 40 2.22 -21.85 -22.93
C LYS A 40 2.84 -22.85 -21.94
N ASN A 41 3.26 -22.40 -20.76
CA ASN A 41 3.85 -23.24 -19.71
C ASN A 41 2.81 -23.72 -18.68
N LEU A 42 1.61 -23.11 -18.68
CA LEU A 42 0.50 -23.52 -17.82
C LEU A 42 -0.21 -24.71 -18.48
N GLY A 43 0.07 -25.92 -18.02
CA GLY A 43 -0.38 -27.19 -18.64
C GLY A 43 -1.89 -27.48 -18.62
N CYS A 44 -2.76 -26.49 -18.45
CA CYS A 44 -4.21 -26.66 -18.29
C CYS A 44 -5.03 -25.52 -18.94
N PRO A 45 -5.23 -25.54 -20.28
CA PRO A 45 -5.95 -24.48 -20.99
C PRO A 45 -7.42 -24.34 -20.56
N GLU A 46 -8.10 -25.43 -20.20
CA GLU A 46 -9.51 -25.39 -19.75
C GLU A 46 -9.68 -24.64 -18.42
N LEU A 47 -8.76 -24.82 -17.48
CA LEU A 47 -8.82 -24.19 -16.16
C LEU A 47 -8.55 -22.67 -16.25
N ILE A 48 -7.62 -22.28 -17.13
CA ILE A 48 -7.34 -20.87 -17.45
C ILE A 48 -8.54 -20.26 -18.19
N ALA A 49 -9.17 -21.00 -19.10
CA ALA A 49 -10.33 -20.52 -19.84
C ALA A 49 -11.55 -20.29 -18.93
N GLU A 50 -11.81 -21.20 -17.98
CA GLU A 50 -12.87 -21.01 -16.98
C GLU A 50 -12.58 -19.82 -16.05
N PHE A 51 -11.34 -19.67 -15.60
CA PHE A 51 -10.90 -18.51 -14.82
C PHE A 51 -11.06 -17.21 -15.64
N MET A 52 -10.56 -17.17 -16.87
CA MET A 52 -10.76 -16.01 -17.74
C MET A 52 -12.23 -15.75 -18.01
N LYS A 53 -13.11 -16.75 -18.05
CA LYS A 53 -14.56 -16.57 -18.24
C LYS A 53 -15.24 -15.91 -17.04
N THR A 54 -14.78 -16.17 -15.81
CA THR A 54 -15.27 -15.48 -14.60
C THR A 54 -14.66 -14.11 -14.40
N TYR A 55 -13.39 -13.90 -14.76
CA TYR A 55 -12.71 -12.60 -14.65
C TYR A 55 -12.99 -11.66 -15.84
N LYS A 56 -13.37 -12.21 -17.00
CA LYS A 56 -13.90 -11.48 -18.16
C LYS A 56 -15.41 -11.32 -18.09
N LYS A 57 -16.07 -11.71 -16.98
CA LYS A 57 -17.39 -11.12 -16.67
C LYS A 57 -17.15 -9.64 -16.50
N PRO A 58 -17.68 -8.79 -17.39
CA PRO A 58 -17.51 -7.36 -17.22
C PRO A 58 -18.20 -6.98 -15.92
N SER A 59 -17.61 -6.03 -15.20
CA SER A 59 -18.38 -5.06 -14.42
C SER A 59 -19.27 -4.23 -15.38
N SER A 60 -20.19 -4.91 -16.04
CA SER A 60 -21.30 -4.37 -16.81
C SER A 60 -22.50 -5.24 -16.46
N GLY A 61 -22.97 -5.04 -15.22
CA GLY A 61 -24.33 -5.29 -14.79
C GLY A 61 -25.03 -3.94 -14.66
N ASN A 62 -25.82 -3.64 -15.67
CA ASN A 62 -26.56 -2.40 -15.92
C ASN A 62 -27.65 -2.13 -14.86
N GLY A 63 -27.76 -0.87 -14.41
CA GLY A 63 -29.02 -0.27 -13.93
C GLY A 63 -29.36 -0.38 -12.45
N GLY A 64 -28.88 0.58 -11.65
CA GLY A 64 -29.34 0.82 -10.28
C GLY A 64 -28.78 2.10 -9.68
N THR A 65 -29.06 3.25 -10.30
CA THR A 65 -28.66 4.60 -9.82
C THR A 65 -27.16 4.77 -9.60
N THR A 66 -26.36 4.61 -10.66
CA THR A 66 -25.13 5.40 -10.73
C THR A 66 -25.56 6.87 -10.73
N PRO A 67 -25.05 7.75 -9.86
CA PRO A 67 -25.11 9.19 -10.13
C PRO A 67 -24.25 9.43 -11.37
N SER A 68 -24.83 9.13 -12.53
CA SER A 68 -24.36 9.49 -13.86
C SER A 68 -24.67 10.97 -14.04
N SER A 69 -24.06 11.78 -13.18
CA SER A 69 -23.98 13.22 -13.31
C SER A 69 -22.49 13.46 -13.46
N GLY A 70 -22.10 13.64 -14.72
CA GLY A 70 -20.80 13.25 -15.26
C GLY A 70 -19.60 13.85 -14.53
N GLY A 71 -18.62 13.00 -14.22
CA GLY A 71 -17.27 13.46 -13.95
C GLY A 71 -16.56 13.88 -15.24
N PHE A 72 -15.66 13.02 -15.74
CA PHE A 72 -14.89 13.33 -16.95
C PHE A 72 -15.71 13.50 -18.24
N GLU A 73 -17.00 13.12 -18.24
CA GLU A 73 -17.91 13.34 -19.38
C GLU A 73 -18.23 14.81 -19.62
N ARG A 74 -18.04 15.69 -18.62
CA ARG A 74 -18.19 17.14 -18.76
C ARG A 74 -17.09 17.78 -19.63
N GLY A 75 -16.02 17.04 -19.94
CA GLY A 75 -14.89 17.54 -20.72
C GLY A 75 -14.07 18.61 -19.98
N LEU A 76 -14.26 18.75 -18.67
CA LEU A 76 -13.47 19.66 -17.86
C LEU A 76 -12.11 19.05 -17.53
N GLU A 77 -11.11 19.90 -17.38
CA GLU A 77 -9.79 19.46 -16.95
C GLU A 77 -9.78 19.21 -15.43
N PRO A 78 -9.26 18.06 -14.96
CA PRO A 78 -9.16 17.80 -13.54
C PRO A 78 -8.12 18.73 -12.90
N GLU A 79 -8.45 19.31 -11.75
CA GLU A 79 -7.56 20.20 -10.99
C GLU A 79 -6.93 19.46 -9.81
N LYS A 80 -7.76 18.87 -8.93
CA LYS A 80 -7.30 18.19 -7.72
C LYS A 80 -8.35 17.20 -7.20
N ILE A 81 -7.90 16.09 -6.61
CA ILE A 81 -8.79 15.21 -5.85
C ILE A 81 -8.89 15.76 -4.42
N ILE A 82 -10.12 16.02 -3.97
CA ILE A 82 -10.37 16.61 -2.65
C ILE A 82 -10.67 15.55 -1.59
N GLY A 83 -11.18 14.39 -2.00
CA GLY A 83 -11.48 13.27 -1.10
C GLY A 83 -11.61 11.95 -1.84
N ALA A 84 -11.68 10.87 -1.06
CA ALA A 84 -11.92 9.52 -1.57
C ALA A 84 -12.97 8.82 -0.68
N THR A 85 -13.78 7.96 -1.28
CA THR A 85 -14.80 7.15 -0.60
C THR A 85 -14.86 5.77 -1.20
N ASP A 86 -15.21 4.77 -0.40
CA ASP A 86 -15.41 3.37 -0.77
C ASP A 86 -16.91 3.04 -0.87
N SER A 87 -17.67 3.83 -1.64
CA SER A 87 -19.08 3.53 -1.88
C SER A 87 -19.22 2.26 -2.73
N CYS A 88 -19.90 1.25 -2.19
CA CYS A 88 -20.17 -0.04 -2.84
C CYS A 88 -18.93 -0.90 -3.13
N GLY A 89 -17.82 -0.70 -2.41
CA GLY A 89 -16.59 -1.48 -2.58
C GLY A 89 -15.72 -1.02 -3.74
N ASP A 90 -16.17 -0.02 -4.50
CA ASP A 90 -15.36 0.66 -5.51
C ASP A 90 -14.80 1.96 -4.93
N LEU A 91 -13.48 2.15 -5.06
CA LEU A 91 -12.85 3.39 -4.68
C LEU A 91 -13.25 4.50 -5.66
N MET A 92 -13.88 5.55 -5.14
CA MET A 92 -14.26 6.74 -5.87
C MET A 92 -13.55 7.97 -5.32
N PHE A 93 -13.15 8.85 -6.22
CA PHE A 93 -12.57 10.14 -5.92
C PHE A 93 -13.60 11.25 -6.08
N LEU A 94 -13.60 12.19 -5.15
CA LEU A 94 -14.29 13.45 -5.32
C LEU A 94 -13.33 14.42 -6.04
N MET A 95 -13.64 14.73 -7.30
CA MET A 95 -12.78 15.50 -8.19
C MET A 95 -13.22 16.96 -8.22
N LYS A 96 -12.24 17.86 -8.07
CA LYS A 96 -12.37 19.27 -8.39
C LYS A 96 -11.88 19.50 -9.82
N TRP A 97 -12.65 20.26 -10.59
CA TRP A 97 -12.35 20.60 -11.98
C TRP A 97 -11.87 22.04 -12.11
N LYS A 98 -11.08 22.33 -13.15
CA LYS A 98 -10.72 23.71 -13.47
C LYS A 98 -11.96 24.49 -13.91
N ASP A 99 -12.02 25.76 -13.50
CA ASP A 99 -13.08 26.70 -13.84
C ASP A 99 -14.51 26.24 -13.45
N SER A 100 -14.62 25.27 -12.52
CA SER A 100 -15.88 24.80 -11.97
C SER A 100 -15.78 24.61 -10.46
N ASP A 101 -16.80 25.07 -9.75
CA ASP A 101 -17.01 24.89 -8.32
C ASP A 101 -17.78 23.59 -8.00
N GLU A 102 -18.33 22.94 -9.02
CA GLU A 102 -18.99 21.64 -8.92
C GLU A 102 -17.94 20.52 -8.80
N ALA A 103 -18.13 19.61 -7.85
CA ALA A 103 -17.29 18.44 -7.66
C ALA A 103 -18.07 17.16 -7.94
N ASP A 104 -17.44 16.26 -8.70
CA ASP A 104 -18.08 15.02 -9.16
C ASP A 104 -17.35 13.79 -8.59
N LEU A 105 -18.10 12.71 -8.40
CA LEU A 105 -17.54 11.41 -8.07
C LEU A 105 -17.04 10.71 -9.34
N VAL A 106 -15.78 10.31 -9.32
CA VAL A 106 -15.13 9.58 -10.41
C VAL A 106 -14.49 8.31 -9.90
N LEU A 107 -14.63 7.24 -10.67
CA LEU A 107 -14.00 5.97 -10.34
C LEU A 107 -12.49 6.13 -10.32
N ALA A 108 -11.83 5.62 -9.28
CA ALA A 108 -10.37 5.67 -9.17
C ALA A 108 -9.70 5.01 -10.38
N LYS A 109 -10.29 3.92 -10.88
CA LYS A 109 -9.84 3.25 -12.10
C LYS A 109 -9.78 4.19 -13.30
N GLU A 110 -10.75 5.09 -13.47
CA GLU A 110 -10.75 6.04 -14.59
C GLU A 110 -9.72 7.16 -14.38
N ALA A 111 -9.66 7.73 -13.18
CA ALA A 111 -8.72 8.80 -12.83
C ALA A 111 -7.26 8.36 -12.99
N ASN A 112 -6.93 7.10 -12.66
CA ASN A 112 -5.59 6.53 -12.84
C ASN A 112 -5.11 6.58 -14.29
N HIS A 113 -6.02 6.46 -15.26
CA HIS A 113 -5.66 6.50 -16.68
C HIS A 113 -5.67 7.92 -17.24
N LYS A 114 -6.64 8.76 -16.83
CA LYS A 114 -6.81 10.11 -17.39
C LYS A 114 -5.88 11.15 -16.77
N CYS A 115 -5.66 11.10 -15.46
CA CYS A 115 -4.88 12.10 -14.73
C CYS A 115 -4.02 11.47 -13.62
N PRO A 116 -3.05 10.60 -13.96
CA PRO A 116 -2.27 9.86 -12.98
C PRO A 116 -1.47 10.76 -12.03
N GLN A 117 -0.94 11.88 -12.52
CA GLN A 117 -0.14 12.80 -11.68
C GLN A 117 -0.97 13.42 -10.54
N ILE A 118 -2.26 13.71 -10.80
CA ILE A 118 -3.17 14.24 -9.78
C ILE A 118 -3.49 13.17 -8.73
N VAL A 119 -3.66 11.91 -9.17
CA VAL A 119 -3.90 10.78 -8.27
C VAL A 119 -2.68 10.52 -7.38
N ILE A 120 -1.49 10.49 -7.97
CA ILE A 120 -0.24 10.29 -7.23
C ILE A 120 -0.08 11.38 -6.17
N ALA A 121 -0.21 12.65 -6.57
CA ALA A 121 -0.12 13.77 -5.64
C ALA A 121 -1.12 13.66 -4.47
N PHE A 122 -2.36 13.23 -4.76
CA PHE A 122 -3.38 13.02 -3.72
C PHE A 122 -2.95 11.99 -2.67
N TYR A 123 -2.32 10.89 -3.10
CA TYR A 123 -1.84 9.84 -2.20
C TYR A 123 -0.58 10.28 -1.45
N GLU A 124 0.37 10.92 -2.12
CA GLU A 124 1.60 11.43 -1.50
C GLU A 124 1.29 12.42 -0.37
N GLU A 125 0.33 13.32 -0.58
CA GLU A 125 -0.13 14.28 0.43
C GLU A 125 -0.75 13.61 1.67
N ARG A 126 -1.26 12.38 1.54
CA ARG A 126 -2.01 11.67 2.59
C ARG A 126 -1.30 10.46 3.15
N LEU A 127 -0.13 10.11 2.63
CA LEU A 127 0.60 8.91 3.03
C LEU A 127 1.16 9.09 4.45
N THR A 128 0.61 8.34 5.41
CA THR A 128 1.12 8.30 6.78
C THR A 128 1.73 6.94 7.08
N TRP A 129 2.97 6.94 7.55
CA TRP A 129 3.65 5.74 8.01
C TRP A 129 3.33 5.55 9.50
N HIS A 130 2.72 4.42 9.85
CA HIS A 130 2.59 4.01 11.24
C HIS A 130 3.70 3.00 11.54
N GLU A 131 4.61 3.34 12.44
CA GLU A 131 5.48 2.36 13.08
C GLU A 131 4.69 1.74 14.23
N ASP A 132 4.46 0.42 14.20
CA ASP A 132 3.85 -0.31 15.31
C ASP A 132 4.78 -0.26 16.54
N GLY A 133 4.68 0.81 17.33
CA GLY A 133 5.42 1.03 18.57
C GLY A 133 4.51 1.10 19.79
N ASP A 134 4.48 0.00 20.55
CA ASP A 134 4.06 -0.12 21.95
C ASP A 134 2.65 0.37 22.37
N LYS A 135 1.65 -0.50 22.18
CA LYS A 135 0.50 -0.55 23.09
C LYS A 135 0.93 -1.20 24.43
N LYS A 136 1.45 -0.41 25.36
CA LYS A 136 1.39 -0.77 26.80
C LYS A 136 -0.05 -0.61 27.27
N GLU A 137 -0.72 -1.73 27.51
CA GLU A 137 -2.04 -1.80 28.13
C GLU A 137 -2.11 -0.98 29.42
N LYS A 138 -3.10 -0.08 29.50
CA LYS A 138 -3.55 0.48 30.76
C LYS A 138 -4.48 -0.54 31.42
N GLY A 139 -3.93 -1.32 32.37
CA GLY A 139 -4.73 -2.01 33.37
C GLY A 139 -5.34 -0.98 34.33
N THR A 140 -6.54 -0.49 34.02
CA THR A 140 -7.41 0.12 35.03
C THR A 140 -8.02 -1.01 35.85
N VAL A 141 -7.47 -1.28 37.03
CA VAL A 141 -8.23 -1.95 38.08
C VAL A 141 -8.98 -0.87 38.86
N SER A 142 -10.29 -0.82 38.68
CA SER A 142 -11.20 -0.15 39.60
C SER A 142 -11.54 -1.11 40.73
N MET A 143 -11.23 -0.72 41.97
CA MET A 143 -12.08 -0.89 43.16
C MET A 143 -11.65 0.15 44.20
#